data_AF-X0TCF1-F1
#
_entry.id   AF-X0TCF1-F1
#
_cell.length_a   1.000
_cell.length_b   1.000
_cell.length_c   1.000
_cell.angle_alpha   90.00
_cell.angle_beta   90.00
_cell.angle_gamma   90.00
#
_symmetry.space_group_name_H-M   'P 1'
#
loop_
_entity.id
_entity.type
_entity.pdbx_description
1 polymer ?
#
loop_
_entity_poly.entity_id
_entity_poly.type
_entity_poly.pdbx_seq_one_letter_code
_entity_poly.pdbx_strand_id
1 'polypeptide(L)'
;YAVALQGEPPIEEGAWSVTFDDGDTWNQLSLIDTVIDYFSDVAVSPDCNKTMLVSVNEEGAYSSCDSVWLHADNLPEAEEYSGKWIRTWCGELESNWGLLRLPMDETDGHNVFLVDYDTNNVYWNDLEGLACWDPIGATELDEIVDLAAQDVDTLFALDYHGDVAMFDDDEWQEAVNSDVDYGFTIAVWGDHILVGGEDGDVSYSDDGGETFDLLEEETPTIDGYVTVAFDTYFDTNDVVYAATDEGDYTGGIYSWVIGESEEWTDLEAAPLESQS
;
A
#
# COMPACT_ATOMS: atom_id res chain seq x y z
N TYR A 1 -0.86 19.81 23.58
CA TYR A 1 -2.11 20.17 24.31
C TYR A 1 -3.11 19.03 24.18
N ALA A 2 -4.09 18.85 25.08
CA ALA A 2 -5.10 17.80 24.96
C ALA A 2 -6.53 18.34 25.07
N VAL A 3 -7.41 17.92 24.16
CA VAL A 3 -8.83 18.32 24.10
C VAL A 3 -9.69 17.09 23.82
N ALA A 4 -10.88 17.02 24.41
CA ALA A 4 -11.89 16.04 24.02
C ALA A 4 -12.78 16.66 22.94
N LEU A 5 -12.82 16.04 21.77
CA LEU A 5 -13.76 16.38 20.70
C LEU A 5 -14.93 15.40 20.78
N GLN A 6 -16.15 15.94 20.81
CA GLN A 6 -17.37 15.13 20.87
C GLN A 6 -17.95 14.99 19.45
N GLY A 7 -18.29 13.77 19.04
CA GLY A 7 -19.03 13.50 17.80
C GLY A 7 -20.52 13.84 17.92
N GLU A 8 -21.26 13.80 16.81
CA GLU A 8 -22.73 13.93 16.82
C GLU A 8 -23.36 12.51 16.88
N PRO A 9 -24.42 12.29 17.69
CA PRO A 9 -25.06 10.97 17.81
C PRO A 9 -25.70 10.51 16.48
N PRO A 10 -25.81 9.19 16.20
CA PRO A 10 -25.84 8.08 17.16
C PRO A 10 -24.51 7.35 17.41
N ILE A 11 -23.45 7.65 16.66
CA ILE A 11 -22.09 7.12 16.83
C ILE A 11 -21.19 8.34 16.98
N GLU A 12 -20.69 8.57 18.18
CA GLU A 12 -19.81 9.70 18.42
C GLU A 12 -18.38 9.20 18.19
N GLU A 13 -17.77 9.38 17.00
CA GLU A 13 -16.34 9.11 16.69
C GLU A 13 -15.37 9.98 17.54
N GLY A 14 -15.64 10.05 18.84
CA GLY A 14 -15.02 10.94 19.78
C GLY A 14 -13.70 10.39 20.27
N ALA A 15 -12.78 11.29 20.56
CA ALA A 15 -11.50 10.91 21.13
C ALA A 15 -10.89 12.03 21.96
N TRP A 16 -9.94 11.64 22.81
CA TRP A 16 -8.94 12.57 23.32
C TRP A 16 -7.91 12.83 22.23
N SER A 17 -7.81 14.09 21.82
CA SER A 17 -6.88 14.54 20.80
C SER A 17 -5.66 15.21 21.44
N VAL A 18 -4.48 15.01 20.86
CA VAL A 18 -3.19 15.58 21.25
C VAL A 18 -2.53 16.21 20.03
N THR A 19 -1.78 17.28 20.26
CA THR A 19 -0.94 17.94 19.24
C THR A 19 0.51 17.92 19.70
N PHE A 20 1.42 17.68 18.74
CA PHE A 20 2.87 17.64 18.92
C PHE A 20 3.59 18.82 18.24
N ASP A 21 2.84 19.65 17.52
CA ASP A 21 3.31 20.69 16.61
C ASP A 21 2.61 22.04 16.88
N ASP A 22 2.49 22.39 18.17
CA ASP A 22 1.90 23.65 18.63
C ASP A 22 0.43 23.91 18.19
N GLY A 23 -0.28 22.86 17.77
CA GLY A 23 -1.71 22.88 17.46
C GLY A 23 -2.05 22.85 15.98
N ASP A 24 -1.06 22.65 15.12
CA ASP A 24 -1.25 22.56 13.67
C ASP A 24 -1.93 21.23 13.30
N THR A 25 -1.49 20.09 13.85
CA THR A 25 -2.14 18.78 13.73
C THR A 25 -2.65 18.22 15.04
N TRP A 26 -3.67 17.35 14.95
CA TRP A 26 -4.31 16.73 16.11
C TRP A 26 -4.49 15.22 15.89
N ASN A 27 -3.76 14.45 16.70
CA ASN A 27 -3.75 13.00 16.72
C ASN A 27 -4.64 12.46 17.86
N GLN A 28 -5.20 11.26 17.76
CA GLN A 28 -6.21 10.76 18.71
C GLN A 28 -5.75 9.50 19.48
N LEU A 29 -5.92 9.49 20.81
CA LEU A 29 -5.26 8.52 21.71
C LEU A 29 -6.21 7.57 22.46
N SER A 30 -7.46 7.98 22.63
CA SER A 30 -8.43 7.25 23.44
C SER A 30 -9.78 7.42 22.78
N LEU A 31 -10.11 6.44 21.95
CA LEU A 31 -11.38 6.36 21.27
C LEU A 31 -12.50 6.17 22.25
N ILE A 32 -13.61 6.84 21.96
CA ILE A 32 -14.87 6.70 22.64
C ILE A 32 -15.84 6.43 21.51
N ASP A 33 -16.48 5.25 21.53
CA ASP A 33 -17.55 4.91 20.59
C ASP A 33 -17.14 4.86 19.09
N THR A 34 -15.85 4.59 18.80
CA THR A 34 -15.36 4.30 17.44
C THR A 34 -15.76 2.89 17.01
N VAL A 35 -16.28 2.77 15.79
CA VAL A 35 -16.59 1.49 15.14
C VAL A 35 -15.50 1.17 14.13
N ILE A 36 -15.06 -0.09 14.13
CA ILE A 36 -14.13 -0.65 13.14
C ILE A 36 -14.78 -1.93 12.63
N ASP A 37 -15.07 -1.99 11.34
CA ASP A 37 -15.65 -3.17 10.70
C ASP A 37 -14.54 -4.14 10.27
N TYR A 38 -13.51 -3.64 9.60
CA TYR A 38 -12.32 -4.41 9.22
C TYR A 38 -11.07 -3.56 9.09
N PHE A 39 -9.95 -4.23 8.85
CA PHE A 39 -8.68 -3.61 8.50
C PHE A 39 -8.36 -3.93 7.04
N SER A 40 -8.07 -2.91 6.23
CA SER A 40 -7.79 -3.09 4.79
C SER A 40 -6.31 -3.33 4.52
N ASP A 41 -5.41 -2.70 5.27
CA ASP A 41 -3.97 -2.85 5.06
C ASP A 41 -3.13 -2.59 6.33
N VAL A 42 -1.90 -3.12 6.34
CA VAL A 42 -0.91 -2.96 7.40
C VAL A 42 0.48 -2.74 6.80
N ALA A 43 1.20 -1.74 7.29
CA ALA A 43 2.60 -1.51 6.95
C ALA A 43 3.47 -1.58 8.21
N VAL A 44 4.64 -2.20 8.11
CA VAL A 44 5.60 -2.31 9.23
C VAL A 44 6.92 -1.73 8.76
N SER A 45 7.51 -0.82 9.54
CA SER A 45 8.81 -0.25 9.20
C SER A 45 9.90 -1.33 9.17
N PRO A 46 10.92 -1.22 8.28
CA PRO A 46 11.97 -2.24 8.19
C PRO A 46 12.76 -2.47 9.48
N ASP A 47 12.92 -1.46 10.32
CA ASP A 47 13.52 -1.57 11.65
C ASP A 47 12.60 -2.25 12.70
N CYS A 48 11.38 -2.61 12.31
CA CYS A 48 10.31 -3.19 13.12
C CYS A 48 9.85 -2.32 14.30
N ASN A 49 10.23 -1.04 14.33
CA ASN A 49 9.84 -0.13 15.40
C ASN A 49 8.38 0.33 15.25
N LYS A 50 7.91 0.54 14.02
CA LYS A 50 6.60 1.12 13.71
C LYS A 50 5.70 0.14 12.98
N THR A 51 4.41 0.20 13.30
CA THR A 51 3.33 -0.50 12.62
C THR A 51 2.23 0.50 12.36
N MET A 52 1.84 0.61 11.09
CA MET A 52 0.73 1.42 10.64
C MET A 52 -0.38 0.50 10.13
N LEU A 53 -1.62 0.90 10.37
CA LEU A 53 -2.80 0.08 10.08
C LEU A 53 -3.91 0.97 9.52
N VAL A 54 -4.60 0.52 8.48
CA VAL A 54 -5.84 1.15 8.00
C VAL A 54 -7.02 0.38 8.56
N SER A 55 -7.95 1.10 9.18
CA SER A 55 -9.25 0.54 9.57
C SER A 55 -10.38 1.22 8.81
N VAL A 56 -11.41 0.44 8.53
CA VAL A 56 -12.57 0.86 7.75
C VAL A 56 -13.84 0.80 8.60
N ASN A 57 -14.72 1.78 8.40
CA ASN A 57 -16.03 1.87 9.03
C ASN A 57 -17.14 1.97 7.97
N GLU A 58 -17.84 0.87 7.72
CA GLU A 58 -18.86 0.73 6.67
C GLU A 58 -20.23 1.33 7.08
N GLU A 59 -20.43 1.77 8.33
CA GLU A 59 -21.74 2.27 8.77
C GLU A 59 -22.11 3.61 8.12
N GLY A 60 -22.92 3.50 7.07
CA GLY A 60 -23.39 4.60 6.24
C GLY A 60 -24.07 5.77 6.99
N ALA A 61 -23.70 6.96 6.53
CA ALA A 61 -24.40 8.24 6.60
C ALA A 61 -24.25 9.14 7.85
N TYR A 62 -23.53 8.76 8.92
CA TYR A 62 -23.42 9.65 10.09
C TYR A 62 -22.02 9.90 10.68
N SER A 63 -20.98 9.14 10.33
CA SER A 63 -19.56 9.49 10.57
C SER A 63 -18.67 8.33 10.13
N SER A 64 -18.56 8.06 8.82
CA SER A 64 -17.51 7.18 8.30
C SER A 64 -16.17 7.85 8.59
N CYS A 65 -15.43 7.30 9.55
CA CYS A 65 -14.06 7.70 9.87
C CYS A 65 -13.19 6.46 9.66
N ASP A 66 -12.90 6.20 8.40
CA ASP A 66 -11.76 5.37 8.05
C ASP A 66 -10.52 6.03 8.65
N SER A 67 -9.61 5.20 9.13
CA SER A 67 -8.59 5.67 10.05
C SER A 67 -7.25 5.05 9.72
N VAL A 68 -6.19 5.86 9.76
CA VAL A 68 -4.82 5.35 9.88
C VAL A 68 -4.43 5.38 11.35
N TRP A 69 -3.85 4.26 11.80
CA TRP A 69 -3.34 4.09 13.15
C TRP A 69 -1.83 3.90 13.11
N LEU A 70 -1.13 4.50 14.06
CA LEU A 70 0.29 4.34 14.31
C LEU A 70 0.51 3.65 15.66
N HIS A 71 1.34 2.61 15.66
CA HIS A 71 1.98 2.07 16.85
C HIS A 71 3.49 2.12 16.67
N ALA A 72 4.21 2.62 17.67
CA ALA A 72 5.67 2.59 17.68
C ALA A 72 6.17 2.09 19.04
N ASP A 73 7.11 1.13 19.03
CA ASP A 73 7.76 0.64 20.25
C ASP A 73 8.55 1.76 20.95
N ASN A 74 9.18 2.62 20.14
CA ASN A 74 9.83 3.85 20.55
C ASN A 74 9.42 4.99 19.60
N LEU A 75 8.83 6.05 20.15
CA LEU A 75 8.37 7.23 19.42
C LEU A 75 9.02 8.50 20.00
N PRO A 76 10.24 8.88 19.58
CA PRO A 76 10.98 10.02 20.15
C PRO A 76 10.23 11.35 20.13
N GLU A 77 9.43 11.58 19.10
CA GLU A 77 8.62 12.77 18.85
C GLU A 77 7.50 12.91 19.90
N ALA A 78 7.10 11.77 20.48
CA ALA A 78 5.99 11.66 21.41
C ALA A 78 6.25 10.54 22.44
N GLU A 79 7.40 10.60 23.16
CA GLU A 79 7.91 9.51 24.01
C GLU A 79 6.87 8.93 24.98
N GLU A 80 5.98 9.78 25.51
CA GLU A 80 4.91 9.39 26.44
C GLU A 80 3.87 8.43 25.84
N TYR A 81 3.83 8.33 24.52
CA TYR A 81 2.95 7.44 23.75
C TYR A 81 3.68 6.27 23.08
N SER A 82 4.97 6.07 23.38
CA SER A 82 5.66 4.83 22.99
C SER A 82 4.93 3.59 23.52
N GLY A 83 4.76 2.58 22.68
CA GLY A 83 3.98 1.37 22.98
C GLY A 83 2.47 1.62 23.13
N LYS A 84 1.93 2.60 22.42
CA LYS A 84 0.51 2.92 22.32
C LYS A 84 0.10 3.06 20.86
N TRP A 85 -1.18 2.80 20.59
CA TRP A 85 -1.81 3.12 19.33
C TRP A 85 -2.31 4.56 19.34
N ILE A 86 -2.10 5.26 18.23
CA ILE A 86 -2.50 6.64 17.99
C ILE A 86 -3.22 6.67 16.64
N ARG A 87 -4.45 7.21 16.56
CA ARG A 87 -5.09 7.52 15.27
C ARG A 87 -4.49 8.80 14.72
N THR A 88 -3.90 8.69 13.55
CA THR A 88 -3.15 9.74 12.86
C THR A 88 -3.92 10.35 11.71
N TRP A 89 -4.90 9.62 11.17
CA TRP A 89 -5.80 10.09 10.12
C TRP A 89 -7.24 9.67 10.43
N CYS A 90 -8.19 10.49 9.99
CA CYS A 90 -9.62 10.21 10.05
C CYS A 90 -10.28 10.88 8.84
N GLY A 91 -10.85 10.08 7.96
CA GLY A 91 -11.52 10.54 6.76
C GLY A 91 -12.46 9.47 6.19
N GLU A 92 -12.94 9.70 4.98
CA GLU A 92 -13.77 8.74 4.25
C GLU A 92 -12.96 8.30 3.02
N LEU A 93 -12.73 6.99 2.90
CA LEU A 93 -12.16 6.35 1.71
C LEU A 93 -13.32 5.98 0.79
N GLU A 94 -13.27 6.36 -0.49
CA GLU A 94 -14.45 6.24 -1.37
C GLU A 94 -14.90 4.79 -1.55
N SER A 95 -13.95 3.85 -1.58
CA SER A 95 -14.20 2.42 -1.76
C SER A 95 -14.09 1.62 -0.47
N ASN A 96 -14.06 2.28 0.69
CA ASN A 96 -13.89 1.63 2.00
C ASN A 96 -12.62 0.74 2.02
N TRP A 97 -11.56 1.14 1.33
CA TRP A 97 -10.33 0.36 1.28
C TRP A 97 -9.14 1.29 1.10
N GLY A 98 -8.18 1.21 2.01
CA GLY A 98 -6.96 2.01 1.93
C GLY A 98 -5.72 1.12 1.96
N LEU A 99 -4.70 1.53 1.23
CA LEU A 99 -3.40 0.87 1.18
C LEU A 99 -2.33 1.76 1.81
N LEU A 100 -1.41 1.16 2.56
CA LEU A 100 -0.27 1.85 3.15
C LEU A 100 1.01 1.44 2.44
N ARG A 101 1.78 2.42 1.97
CA ARG A 101 3.07 2.18 1.34
C ARG A 101 4.16 2.95 2.05
N LEU A 102 5.29 2.27 2.21
CA LEU A 102 6.52 2.80 2.78
C LEU A 102 7.56 2.89 1.67
N PRO A 103 8.33 4.00 1.58
CA PRO A 103 9.49 4.05 0.72
C PRO A 103 10.46 2.91 1.03
N MET A 104 10.93 2.21 0.01
CA MET A 104 11.86 1.08 0.18
C MET A 104 13.27 1.51 0.62
N ASP A 105 13.67 2.76 0.38
CA ASP A 105 14.97 3.30 0.75
C ASP A 105 15.02 3.78 2.22
N GLU A 106 13.87 3.86 2.89
CA GLU A 106 13.75 4.22 4.29
C GLU A 106 13.69 3.00 5.22
N THR A 107 14.24 3.14 6.42
CA THR A 107 14.29 2.03 7.40
C THR A 107 13.38 2.23 8.60
N ASP A 108 12.94 3.46 8.86
CA ASP A 108 12.25 3.85 10.08
C ASP A 108 10.77 4.16 9.86
N GLY A 109 10.28 4.20 8.62
CA GLY A 109 8.90 4.57 8.30
C GLY A 109 8.62 6.03 8.64
N HIS A 110 9.54 6.92 8.27
CA HIS A 110 9.38 8.35 8.45
C HIS A 110 8.33 8.90 7.47
N ASN A 111 8.40 8.49 6.22
CA ASN A 111 7.42 8.80 5.21
C ASN A 111 6.44 7.63 5.02
N VAL A 112 5.15 7.98 4.88
CA VAL A 112 4.08 7.00 4.68
C VAL A 112 3.10 7.55 3.65
N PHE A 113 2.70 6.69 2.72
CA PHE A 113 1.65 6.99 1.76
C PHE A 113 0.38 6.21 2.09
N LEU A 114 -0.76 6.87 2.01
CA LEU A 114 -2.10 6.26 2.06
C LEU A 114 -2.72 6.40 0.67
N VAL A 115 -3.04 5.27 0.05
CA VAL A 115 -3.79 5.22 -1.21
C VAL A 115 -5.26 4.97 -0.88
N ASP A 116 -6.15 5.77 -1.45
CA ASP A 116 -7.59 5.49 -1.45
C ASP A 116 -7.89 4.62 -2.67
N TYR A 117 -8.09 3.32 -2.41
CA TYR A 117 -8.19 2.28 -3.44
C TYR A 117 -9.38 2.55 -4.38
N ASP A 118 -9.22 2.22 -5.66
CA ASP A 118 -10.23 2.45 -6.71
C ASP A 118 -10.59 3.95 -6.88
N THR A 119 -9.60 4.81 -6.60
CA THR A 119 -9.65 6.26 -6.85
C THR A 119 -8.31 6.75 -7.39
N ASN A 120 -8.17 8.06 -7.58
CA ASN A 120 -6.91 8.70 -7.95
C ASN A 120 -6.23 9.46 -6.80
N ASN A 121 -6.67 9.23 -5.56
CA ASN A 121 -6.18 9.95 -4.39
C ASN A 121 -5.04 9.18 -3.71
N VAL A 122 -3.91 9.88 -3.54
CA VAL A 122 -2.78 9.44 -2.72
C VAL A 122 -2.48 10.55 -1.72
N TYR A 123 -2.32 10.17 -0.45
CA TYR A 123 -1.99 11.08 0.64
C TYR A 123 -0.61 10.74 1.18
N TRP A 124 0.18 11.76 1.50
CA TRP A 124 1.51 11.63 2.05
C TRP A 124 1.55 12.19 3.47
N ASN A 125 2.28 11.50 4.35
CA ASN A 125 2.68 12.01 5.64
C ASN A 125 4.20 11.94 5.79
N ASP A 126 4.81 13.08 6.14
CA ASP A 126 6.26 13.28 6.26
C ASP A 126 6.77 13.32 7.70
N LEU A 127 5.94 12.90 8.66
CA LEU A 127 6.29 12.88 10.09
C LEU A 127 5.76 11.63 10.77
N GLU A 128 6.07 10.46 10.20
CA GLU A 128 5.78 9.16 10.79
C GLU A 128 4.28 8.90 11.03
N GLY A 129 3.41 9.59 10.27
CA GLY A 129 1.96 9.63 10.48
C GLY A 129 1.48 10.81 11.35
N LEU A 130 2.35 11.50 12.08
CA LEU A 130 1.95 12.53 13.05
C LEU A 130 1.68 13.92 12.45
N ALA A 131 2.11 14.16 11.20
CA ALA A 131 1.86 15.39 10.44
C ALA A 131 0.49 15.37 9.75
N CYS A 132 0.24 16.37 8.89
CA CYS A 132 -0.90 16.36 7.99
C CYS A 132 -0.77 15.20 7.01
N TRP A 133 -1.92 14.67 6.58
CA TRP A 133 -1.98 13.79 5.43
C TRP A 133 -2.29 14.66 4.22
N ASP A 134 -1.23 15.09 3.55
CA ASP A 134 -1.32 16.03 2.43
C ASP A 134 -1.59 15.25 1.13
N PRO A 135 -2.57 15.66 0.32
CA PRO A 135 -2.79 15.00 -0.96
C PRO A 135 -1.60 15.27 -1.88
N ILE A 136 -1.04 14.20 -2.43
CA ILE A 136 -0.22 14.28 -3.65
C ILE A 136 -1.20 14.59 -4.77
N GLY A 137 -0.84 15.47 -5.72
CA GLY A 137 -1.75 15.90 -6.79
C GLY A 137 -2.45 14.71 -7.48
N ALA A 138 -3.63 14.94 -8.06
CA ALA A 138 -4.34 13.85 -8.75
C ALA A 138 -3.51 13.35 -9.94
N THR A 139 -3.30 12.04 -9.98
CA THR A 139 -2.77 11.34 -11.16
C THR A 139 -3.80 11.36 -12.29
N GLU A 140 -3.37 11.01 -13.51
CA GLU A 140 -4.29 10.79 -14.63
C GLU A 140 -4.97 9.42 -14.63
N LEU A 141 -4.51 8.50 -13.75
CA LEU A 141 -5.23 7.28 -13.44
C LEU A 141 -6.54 7.62 -12.72
N ASP A 142 -7.60 6.85 -12.94
CA ASP A 142 -8.90 7.06 -12.30
C ASP A 142 -9.20 5.99 -11.21
N GLU A 143 -8.55 4.82 -11.27
CA GLU A 143 -8.88 3.63 -10.47
C GLU A 143 -7.60 2.94 -9.94
N ILE A 144 -6.85 3.60 -9.04
CA ILE A 144 -5.60 3.03 -8.48
C ILE A 144 -5.90 1.76 -7.68
N VAL A 145 -5.26 0.65 -8.04
CA VAL A 145 -5.38 -0.65 -7.35
C VAL A 145 -4.17 -0.94 -6.46
N ASP A 146 -3.00 -0.39 -6.77
CA ASP A 146 -1.80 -0.55 -5.96
C ASP A 146 -0.80 0.60 -6.21
N LEU A 147 0.16 0.77 -5.31
CA LEU A 147 1.24 1.74 -5.41
C LEU A 147 2.54 1.14 -4.86
N ALA A 148 3.66 1.42 -5.51
CA ALA A 148 5.00 1.14 -4.99
C ALA A 148 5.76 2.45 -4.79
N ALA A 149 6.37 2.61 -3.61
CA ALA A 149 7.20 3.77 -3.29
C ALA A 149 8.68 3.36 -3.35
N GLN A 150 9.38 3.80 -4.39
CA GLN A 150 10.81 3.54 -4.53
C GLN A 150 11.62 4.39 -3.53
N ASP A 151 11.26 5.66 -3.44
CA ASP A 151 11.74 6.56 -2.41
C ASP A 151 10.64 7.60 -2.12
N VAL A 152 10.95 8.61 -1.32
CA VAL A 152 9.97 9.65 -0.96
C VAL A 152 9.55 10.51 -2.16
N ASP A 153 10.41 10.63 -3.18
CA ASP A 153 10.20 11.49 -4.34
C ASP A 153 9.73 10.71 -5.58
N THR A 154 9.88 9.37 -5.57
CA THR A 154 9.59 8.49 -6.71
C THR A 154 8.55 7.42 -6.36
N LEU A 155 7.35 7.53 -6.94
CA LEU A 155 6.24 6.58 -6.74
C LEU A 155 5.78 6.00 -8.08
N PHE A 156 5.25 4.78 -8.04
CA PHE A 156 4.60 4.13 -9.17
C PHE A 156 3.21 3.68 -8.76
N ALA A 157 2.18 4.30 -9.32
CA ALA A 157 0.79 3.90 -9.13
C ALA A 157 0.36 3.00 -10.29
N LEU A 158 -0.35 1.92 -9.98
CA LEU A 158 -0.97 1.01 -10.94
C LEU A 158 -2.49 1.18 -10.87
N ASP A 159 -3.14 1.30 -12.01
CA ASP A 159 -4.61 1.31 -12.08
C ASP A 159 -5.22 -0.04 -12.49
N TYR A 160 -6.54 -0.13 -12.36
CA TYR A 160 -7.32 -1.30 -12.72
C TYR A 160 -7.16 -1.71 -14.19
N HIS A 161 -6.86 -0.78 -15.10
CA HIS A 161 -6.71 -1.05 -16.54
C HIS A 161 -5.27 -1.44 -16.94
N GLY A 162 -4.39 -1.66 -15.96
CA GLY A 162 -3.00 -2.05 -16.20
C GLY A 162 -2.12 -0.88 -16.63
N ASP A 163 -2.57 0.37 -16.48
CA ASP A 163 -1.75 1.55 -16.75
C ASP A 163 -0.97 1.94 -15.48
N VAL A 164 0.31 2.29 -15.68
CA VAL A 164 1.23 2.68 -14.60
C VAL A 164 1.60 4.15 -14.75
N ALA A 165 1.38 4.94 -13.71
CA ALA A 165 1.82 6.34 -13.66
C ALA A 165 2.98 6.49 -12.66
N MET A 166 4.03 7.19 -13.08
CA MET A 166 5.16 7.54 -12.22
C MET A 166 4.96 8.95 -11.64
N PHE A 167 5.19 9.11 -10.34
CA PHE A 167 5.38 10.42 -9.71
C PHE A 167 6.88 10.68 -9.57
N ASP A 168 7.36 11.81 -10.11
CA ASP A 168 8.74 12.30 -9.98
C ASP A 168 8.76 13.82 -10.23
N ASP A 169 9.76 14.55 -9.70
CA ASP A 169 9.90 16.02 -9.81
C ASP A 169 8.62 16.78 -9.41
N ASP A 170 7.97 16.34 -8.32
CA ASP A 170 6.72 16.89 -7.77
C ASP A 170 5.49 16.79 -8.72
N GLU A 171 5.52 15.92 -9.74
CA GLU A 171 4.38 15.73 -10.66
C GLU A 171 4.18 14.28 -11.12
N TRP A 172 2.93 13.92 -11.40
CA TRP A 172 2.61 12.67 -12.09
C TRP A 172 2.92 12.80 -13.58
N GLN A 173 3.65 11.83 -14.11
CA GLN A 173 3.95 11.68 -15.52
C GLN A 173 2.77 11.02 -16.26
N GLU A 174 2.81 11.06 -17.59
CA GLU A 174 1.86 10.33 -18.45
C GLU A 174 1.97 8.83 -18.15
N ALA A 175 0.83 8.18 -17.99
CA ALA A 175 0.68 6.78 -17.70
C ALA A 175 1.12 5.95 -18.91
N VAL A 176 1.78 4.84 -18.59
CA VAL A 176 2.30 3.88 -19.55
C VAL A 176 1.55 2.58 -19.37
N ASN A 177 1.01 2.05 -20.47
CA ASN A 177 0.38 0.75 -20.45
C ASN A 177 1.41 -0.33 -20.13
N SER A 178 1.14 -1.15 -19.11
CA SER A 178 2.08 -2.18 -18.66
C SER A 178 1.92 -3.51 -19.41
N ASP A 179 1.11 -3.57 -20.46
CA ASP A 179 0.71 -4.77 -21.21
C ASP A 179 -0.10 -5.83 -20.43
N VAL A 180 -0.39 -5.64 -19.14
CA VAL A 180 -1.43 -6.43 -18.44
C VAL A 180 -2.82 -5.84 -18.76
N ASP A 181 -3.83 -6.70 -18.97
CA ASP A 181 -5.19 -6.25 -19.30
C ASP A 181 -5.91 -5.60 -18.10
N TYR A 182 -5.68 -6.13 -16.89
CA TYR A 182 -6.20 -5.59 -15.63
C TYR A 182 -5.13 -5.67 -14.54
N GLY A 183 -4.83 -4.56 -13.88
CA GLY A 183 -3.81 -4.47 -12.85
C GLY A 183 -4.26 -5.03 -11.50
N PHE A 184 -3.34 -5.63 -10.74
CA PHE A 184 -3.61 -6.14 -9.40
C PHE A 184 -2.56 -5.72 -8.37
N THR A 185 -1.27 -5.84 -8.67
CA THR A 185 -0.20 -5.36 -7.77
C THR A 185 0.98 -4.81 -8.55
N ILE A 186 1.76 -3.95 -7.91
CA ILE A 186 3.00 -3.40 -8.45
C ILE A 186 4.14 -3.52 -7.43
N ALA A 187 5.33 -3.86 -7.92
CA ALA A 187 6.55 -3.86 -7.12
C ALA A 187 7.68 -3.14 -7.87
N VAL A 188 8.58 -2.50 -7.13
CA VAL A 188 9.72 -1.76 -7.68
C VAL A 188 11.05 -2.19 -7.03
N TRP A 189 12.12 -2.21 -7.82
CA TRP A 189 13.49 -2.43 -7.39
C TRP A 189 14.46 -1.63 -8.27
N GLY A 190 14.80 -0.41 -7.86
CA GLY A 190 15.58 0.50 -8.71
C GLY A 190 14.85 0.77 -10.03
N ASP A 191 15.53 0.62 -11.16
CA ASP A 191 14.92 0.83 -12.49
C ASP A 191 14.01 -0.34 -12.93
N HIS A 192 13.80 -1.34 -12.07
CA HIS A 192 13.03 -2.54 -12.39
C HIS A 192 11.63 -2.47 -11.77
N ILE A 193 10.61 -2.75 -12.57
CA ILE A 193 9.21 -2.73 -12.13
C ILE A 193 8.54 -4.03 -12.55
N LEU A 194 7.75 -4.61 -11.65
CA LEU A 194 6.87 -5.73 -11.93
C LEU A 194 5.42 -5.28 -11.76
N VAL A 195 4.56 -5.70 -12.68
CA VAL A 195 3.11 -5.56 -12.56
C VAL A 195 2.50 -6.94 -12.65
N GLY A 196 1.69 -7.30 -11.65
CA GLY A 196 0.84 -8.50 -11.68
C GLY A 196 -0.58 -8.13 -12.07
N GLY A 197 -1.20 -8.93 -12.93
CA GLY A 197 -2.58 -8.74 -13.38
C GLY A 197 -3.61 -9.63 -12.68
N GLU A 198 -4.86 -9.57 -13.15
CA GLU A 198 -5.98 -10.38 -12.62
C GLU A 198 -6.16 -11.76 -13.29
N ASP A 199 -5.51 -12.00 -14.43
CA ASP A 199 -5.71 -13.20 -15.28
C ASP A 199 -4.40 -14.00 -15.48
N GLY A 200 -3.48 -13.96 -14.50
CA GLY A 200 -2.20 -14.67 -14.55
C GLY A 200 -1.06 -13.91 -15.25
N ASP A 201 -1.34 -12.78 -15.89
CA ASP A 201 -0.34 -11.97 -16.56
C ASP A 201 0.63 -11.32 -15.56
N VAL A 202 1.91 -11.26 -15.95
CA VAL A 202 2.93 -10.49 -15.26
C VAL A 202 3.75 -9.75 -16.31
N SER A 203 3.87 -8.44 -16.16
CA SER A 203 4.76 -7.64 -16.98
C SER A 203 5.94 -7.10 -16.19
N TYR A 204 6.95 -6.67 -16.94
CA TYR A 204 8.23 -6.25 -16.41
C TYR A 204 8.78 -5.08 -17.20
N SER A 205 9.36 -4.13 -16.47
CA SER A 205 10.16 -3.02 -17.01
C SER A 205 11.58 -3.10 -16.44
N ASP A 206 12.57 -2.77 -17.26
CA ASP A 206 13.97 -2.59 -16.85
C ASP A 206 14.52 -1.17 -17.12
N ASP A 207 13.62 -0.22 -17.42
CA ASP A 207 13.93 1.16 -17.80
C ASP A 207 13.21 2.21 -16.95
N GLY A 208 12.84 1.85 -15.72
CA GLY A 208 12.16 2.75 -14.78
C GLY A 208 10.70 3.02 -15.14
N GLY A 209 10.06 2.11 -15.88
CA GLY A 209 8.66 2.24 -16.30
C GLY A 209 8.43 3.06 -17.56
N GLU A 210 9.48 3.32 -18.35
CA GLU A 210 9.31 3.94 -19.68
C GLU A 210 8.63 2.96 -20.66
N THR A 211 8.94 1.66 -20.54
CA THR A 211 8.31 0.58 -21.31
C THR A 211 8.11 -0.67 -20.46
N PHE A 212 7.11 -1.48 -20.83
CA PHE A 212 6.82 -2.78 -20.22
C PHE A 212 6.70 -3.83 -21.32
N ASP A 213 7.05 -5.06 -20.98
CA ASP A 213 6.76 -6.26 -21.78
C ASP A 213 6.21 -7.35 -20.85
N LEU A 214 5.26 -8.16 -21.32
CA LEU A 214 4.84 -9.37 -20.61
C LEU A 214 6.01 -10.35 -20.47
N LEU A 215 6.18 -10.92 -19.27
CA LEU A 215 7.18 -11.97 -19.05
C LEU A 215 6.87 -13.23 -19.85
N GLU A 216 5.60 -13.54 -20.04
CA GLU A 216 5.12 -14.64 -20.88
C GLU A 216 4.21 -14.09 -21.99
N GLU A 217 4.75 -13.91 -23.20
CA GLU A 217 4.01 -13.31 -24.34
C GLU A 217 2.88 -14.20 -24.90
N GLU A 218 2.90 -15.50 -24.60
CA GLU A 218 1.88 -16.47 -25.04
C GLU A 218 0.81 -16.60 -23.94
N THR A 219 -0.01 -17.67 -23.98
CA THR A 219 -0.97 -17.90 -22.89
C THR A 219 -0.24 -18.10 -21.55
N PRO A 220 -0.55 -17.31 -20.51
CA PRO A 220 0.08 -17.44 -19.21
C PRO A 220 0.03 -18.87 -18.68
N THR A 221 1.15 -19.32 -18.10
CA THR A 221 1.26 -20.62 -17.43
C THR A 221 0.72 -20.61 -16.01
N ILE A 222 0.44 -19.43 -15.47
CA ILE A 222 -0.24 -19.17 -14.20
C ILE A 222 -1.58 -18.47 -14.48
N ASP A 223 -2.52 -18.48 -13.53
CA ASP A 223 -3.88 -17.94 -13.69
C ASP A 223 -4.31 -17.16 -12.41
N GLY A 224 -5.35 -16.36 -12.50
CA GLY A 224 -5.94 -15.60 -11.39
C GLY A 224 -5.16 -14.34 -10.99
N TYR A 225 -5.50 -13.80 -9.81
CA TYR A 225 -4.90 -12.55 -9.31
C TYR A 225 -3.44 -12.77 -8.92
N VAL A 226 -2.53 -12.00 -9.51
CA VAL A 226 -1.10 -12.22 -9.36
C VAL A 226 -0.47 -11.20 -8.43
N THR A 227 0.03 -11.63 -7.28
CA THR A 227 0.92 -10.84 -6.42
C THR A 227 2.38 -11.05 -6.80
N VAL A 228 3.11 -10.00 -7.20
CA VAL A 228 4.52 -10.07 -7.61
C VAL A 228 5.48 -9.59 -6.52
N ALA A 229 6.71 -10.09 -6.55
CA ALA A 229 7.79 -9.60 -5.70
C ALA A 229 9.17 -9.86 -6.31
N PHE A 230 10.11 -8.95 -6.06
CA PHE A 230 11.52 -9.18 -6.33
C PHE A 230 12.15 -10.09 -5.25
N ASP A 231 13.08 -10.96 -5.64
CA ASP A 231 13.94 -11.64 -4.68
C ASP A 231 14.86 -10.62 -3.98
N THR A 232 15.10 -10.78 -2.68
CA THR A 232 16.00 -9.88 -1.92
C THR A 232 17.44 -9.82 -2.46
N TYR A 233 17.83 -10.77 -3.32
CA TYR A 233 19.11 -10.80 -4.02
C TYR A 233 18.96 -10.58 -5.53
N PHE A 234 17.89 -9.89 -5.96
CA PHE A 234 17.56 -9.65 -7.37
C PHE A 234 18.77 -9.17 -8.18
N ASP A 235 19.54 -8.19 -7.67
CA ASP A 235 20.78 -7.68 -8.29
C ASP A 235 21.86 -8.75 -8.61
N THR A 236 21.70 -9.96 -8.08
CA THR A 236 22.65 -11.07 -8.23
C THR A 236 22.06 -12.30 -8.92
N ASN A 237 20.76 -12.56 -8.74
CA ASN A 237 20.12 -13.77 -9.22
C ASN A 237 19.05 -13.52 -10.29
N ASP A 238 18.63 -12.27 -10.49
CA ASP A 238 17.59 -11.87 -11.44
C ASP A 238 16.25 -12.61 -11.19
N VAL A 239 16.01 -13.08 -9.96
CA VAL A 239 14.84 -13.88 -9.60
C VAL A 239 13.69 -12.97 -9.16
N VAL A 240 12.51 -13.24 -9.70
CA VAL A 240 11.24 -12.65 -9.28
C VAL A 240 10.25 -13.76 -8.95
N TYR A 241 9.25 -13.43 -8.14
CA TYR A 241 8.20 -14.35 -7.71
C TYR A 241 6.83 -13.81 -8.09
N ALA A 242 5.93 -14.75 -8.35
CA ALA A 242 4.50 -14.51 -8.50
C ALA A 242 3.75 -15.46 -7.56
N ALA A 243 2.77 -14.95 -6.82
CA ALA A 243 1.82 -15.75 -6.06
C ALA A 243 0.43 -15.53 -6.64
N THR A 244 -0.30 -16.61 -6.89
CA THR A 244 -1.63 -16.53 -7.51
C THR A 244 -2.76 -16.87 -6.54
N ASP A 245 -3.90 -16.19 -6.72
CA ASP A 245 -5.19 -16.61 -6.15
C ASP A 245 -6.17 -16.90 -7.29
N GLU A 246 -6.30 -18.18 -7.62
CA GLU A 246 -7.33 -18.70 -8.51
C GLU A 246 -8.55 -19.06 -7.63
N GLY A 247 -9.72 -18.51 -7.97
CA GLY A 247 -10.94 -18.72 -7.18
C GLY A 247 -11.15 -20.19 -6.76
N ASP A 248 -11.61 -20.40 -5.52
CA ASP A 248 -11.60 -21.68 -4.76
C ASP A 248 -10.35 -21.94 -3.89
N TYR A 249 -9.53 -20.92 -3.62
CA TYR A 249 -8.29 -21.02 -2.82
C TYR A 249 -7.28 -21.97 -3.45
N THR A 250 -7.27 -22.03 -4.78
CA THR A 250 -6.31 -22.77 -5.57
C THR A 250 -5.30 -21.76 -6.09
N GLY A 251 -4.02 -21.97 -5.86
CA GLY A 251 -3.01 -20.98 -6.19
C GLY A 251 -1.64 -21.52 -5.84
N GLY A 252 -0.62 -20.89 -6.40
CA GLY A 252 0.76 -21.32 -6.24
C GLY A 252 1.69 -20.16 -5.91
N ILE A 253 2.94 -20.51 -5.62
CA ILE A 253 4.05 -19.56 -5.63
C ILE A 253 4.99 -20.03 -6.72
N TYR A 254 5.29 -19.12 -7.63
CA TYR A 254 6.08 -19.37 -8.83
C TYR A 254 7.32 -18.49 -8.80
N SER A 255 8.35 -18.92 -9.52
CA SER A 255 9.57 -18.16 -9.71
C SER A 255 9.91 -18.02 -11.19
N TRP A 256 10.55 -16.90 -11.52
CA TRP A 256 11.03 -16.57 -12.85
C TRP A 256 12.43 -15.96 -12.74
N VAL A 257 13.32 -16.30 -13.67
CA VAL A 257 14.66 -15.71 -13.78
C VAL A 257 14.68 -14.80 -15.02
N ILE A 258 14.81 -13.49 -14.82
CA ILE A 258 14.78 -12.51 -15.90
C ILE A 258 15.90 -12.82 -16.92
N GLY A 259 15.52 -12.87 -18.21
CA GLY A 259 16.43 -13.19 -19.30
C GLY A 259 16.83 -14.67 -19.44
N GLU A 260 16.39 -15.56 -18.54
CA GLU A 260 16.65 -17.01 -18.63
C GLU A 260 15.38 -17.87 -18.72
N SER A 261 14.31 -17.53 -17.99
CA SER A 261 13.05 -18.26 -17.99
C SER A 261 12.25 -18.05 -19.28
N GLU A 262 11.54 -19.09 -19.69
CA GLU A 262 10.53 -19.05 -20.77
C GLU A 262 9.12 -19.42 -20.25
N GLU A 263 9.01 -19.96 -19.02
CA GLU A 263 7.76 -20.33 -18.34
C GLU A 263 7.95 -20.20 -16.82
N TRP A 264 6.87 -19.99 -16.08
CA TRP A 264 6.90 -19.91 -14.61
C TRP A 264 7.22 -21.25 -13.97
N THR A 265 8.15 -21.26 -13.02
CA THR A 265 8.48 -22.47 -12.25
C THR A 265 7.70 -22.50 -10.95
N ASP A 266 6.73 -23.42 -10.84
CA ASP A 266 5.99 -23.72 -9.61
C ASP A 266 6.95 -24.22 -8.51
N LEU A 267 6.91 -23.56 -7.35
CA LEU A 267 7.71 -23.91 -6.17
C LEU A 267 7.05 -24.99 -5.29
N GLU A 268 5.88 -25.48 -5.69
CA GLU A 268 5.08 -26.48 -4.98
C GLU A 268 4.80 -26.06 -3.52
N ALA A 269 4.48 -24.78 -3.32
CA ALA A 269 4.18 -24.23 -2.00
C ALA A 269 2.92 -24.90 -1.43
N ALA A 270 3.07 -25.63 -0.32
CA ALA A 270 1.97 -26.32 0.33
C ALA A 270 1.67 -25.68 1.71
N PRO A 271 0.40 -25.50 2.08
CA PRO A 271 0.05 -25.06 3.43
C PRO A 271 0.55 -26.08 4.46
N LEU A 272 1.21 -25.59 5.51
CA LEU A 272 1.61 -26.44 6.64
C LEU A 272 0.35 -26.97 7.34
N GLU A 273 0.20 -28.30 7.44
CA GLU A 273 -0.95 -28.99 8.07
C GLU A 273 -1.27 -28.58 9.52
N SER A 274 -0.48 -27.71 10.16
CA SER A 274 -0.67 -27.28 11.54
C SER A 274 -1.54 -26.03 11.73
N GLN A 275 -2.16 -25.50 10.68
CA GLN A 275 -3.03 -24.29 10.77
C GLN A 275 -4.53 -24.57 10.53
N SER A 276 -4.99 -25.82 10.61
CA SER A 276 -6.42 -26.18 10.62
C SER A 276 -7.03 -26.24 12.02
#